data_AF-A0A550BW60-F1
#
_entry.id   AF-A0A550BW60-F1
#
_cell.length_a   1.000
_cell.length_b   1.000
_cell.length_c   1.000
_cell.angle_alpha   90.00
_cell.angle_beta   90.00
_cell.angle_gamma   90.00
#
_symmetry.space_group_name_H-M   'P 1'
#
loop_
_entity.id
_entity.type
_entity.pdbx_description
1 polymer ?
#
loop_
_entity_poly.entity_id
_entity_poly.type
_entity_poly.pdbx_seq_one_letter_code
_entity_poly.pdbx_strand_id
1 'polypeptide(L)'
;MGVRYAGEYKLDPITMQISGCPARAPEVRALLETIQDANQLKGATAMRANAMSFKDLEVMMKGTEVQLSDSDWTSALQDGTVHDGEAAYSTMVRLMIRAFGSSSFTLWTRCYELCRVRYKDIEFGLHTAAPDYIPYFKVRLTSKKGMQNDTFHIYQQKDAWALDMHTHLLSWLQLLQCRLGRPLEAEDYIFPSLSTNGVVQPKTAMNDEELQDHISHFSAAAGIAERYTAHSFRSGGETAGF
;
A
#
# COMPACT_ATOMS: atom_id res chain seq x y z
N MET A 1 -34.81 -34.91 -32.37
CA MET A 1 -35.41 -33.61 -32.00
C MET A 1 -34.28 -32.64 -31.70
N GLY A 2 -34.08 -31.56 -32.47
CA GLY A 2 -32.94 -30.66 -32.21
C GLY A 2 -32.82 -29.40 -33.07
N VAL A 3 -33.68 -29.20 -34.08
CA VAL A 3 -33.53 -28.11 -35.06
C VAL A 3 -34.32 -26.84 -34.67
N ARG A 4 -35.23 -26.91 -33.71
CA ARG A 4 -36.20 -25.82 -33.41
C ARG A 4 -35.55 -24.53 -32.89
N TYR A 5 -34.46 -24.66 -32.13
CA TYR A 5 -33.76 -23.52 -31.50
C TYR A 5 -32.41 -23.20 -32.15
N ALA A 6 -32.13 -23.78 -33.33
CA ALA A 6 -30.94 -23.46 -34.11
C ALA A 6 -31.24 -22.27 -35.03
N GLY A 7 -30.36 -21.27 -35.07
CA GLY A 7 -30.48 -20.10 -35.94
C GLY A 7 -30.99 -18.83 -35.24
N GLU A 8 -31.30 -17.81 -36.04
CA GLU A 8 -31.78 -16.50 -35.57
C GLU A 8 -33.14 -16.62 -34.89
N TYR A 9 -33.28 -15.93 -33.75
CA TYR A 9 -34.53 -15.90 -32.98
C TYR A 9 -35.66 -15.25 -33.78
N LYS A 10 -36.81 -15.93 -33.84
CA LYS A 10 -38.05 -15.40 -34.40
C LYS A 10 -39.23 -15.84 -33.53
N LEU A 11 -40.06 -14.87 -33.17
CA LEU A 11 -41.38 -15.07 -32.57
C LEU A 11 -42.44 -14.83 -33.65
N ASP A 12 -43.26 -15.83 -33.94
CA ASP A 12 -44.46 -15.63 -34.73
C ASP A 12 -45.56 -15.02 -33.83
N PRO A 13 -46.00 -13.78 -34.06
CA PRO A 13 -46.95 -13.09 -33.19
C PRO A 13 -48.38 -13.65 -33.28
N ILE A 14 -48.70 -14.44 -34.31
CA ILE A 14 -50.02 -15.02 -34.53
C ILE A 14 -50.11 -16.40 -33.89
N THR A 15 -49.10 -17.23 -34.09
CA THR A 15 -49.08 -18.61 -33.57
C THR A 15 -48.40 -18.73 -32.20
N MET A 16 -47.78 -17.65 -31.71
CA MET A 16 -46.97 -17.59 -30.49
C MET A 16 -45.85 -18.65 -30.46
N GLN A 17 -45.43 -19.15 -31.62
CA GLN A 17 -44.38 -20.14 -31.71
C GLN A 17 -43.00 -19.49 -31.78
N ILE A 18 -42.09 -20.01 -30.96
CA ILE A 18 -40.69 -19.61 -30.92
C ILE A 18 -39.85 -20.55 -31.79
N SER A 19 -39.00 -19.95 -32.61
CA SER A 19 -37.94 -20.63 -33.38
C SER A 19 -36.61 -19.87 -33.25
N GLY A 20 -35.49 -20.58 -33.41
CA GLY A 20 -34.15 -20.02 -33.21
C GLY A 20 -33.77 -19.84 -31.73
N CYS A 21 -32.54 -19.40 -31.47
CA CYS A 21 -31.98 -19.35 -30.11
C CYS A 21 -32.37 -18.03 -29.40
N PRO A 22 -33.16 -18.06 -28.31
CA PRO A 22 -33.58 -16.85 -27.59
C PRO A 22 -32.41 -16.05 -27.00
N ALA A 23 -31.32 -16.73 -26.62
CA ALA A 23 -30.10 -16.07 -26.14
C ALA A 23 -29.38 -15.26 -27.25
N ARG A 24 -29.75 -15.42 -28.51
CA ARG A 24 -29.24 -14.66 -29.67
C ARG A 24 -30.27 -13.67 -30.20
N ALA A 25 -31.36 -13.42 -29.49
CA ALA A 25 -32.35 -12.44 -29.89
C ALA A 25 -31.73 -11.03 -30.02
N PRO A 26 -32.19 -10.19 -30.97
CA PRO A 26 -31.64 -8.85 -31.17
C PRO A 26 -31.65 -8.00 -29.89
N GLU A 27 -32.70 -8.08 -29.09
CA GLU A 27 -32.83 -7.37 -27.81
C GLU A 27 -31.81 -7.83 -26.77
N VAL A 28 -31.57 -9.15 -26.69
CA VAL A 28 -30.57 -9.74 -25.78
C VAL A 28 -29.15 -9.38 -26.24
N ARG A 29 -28.89 -9.37 -27.55
CA ARG A 29 -27.60 -8.95 -28.11
C ARG A 29 -27.35 -7.46 -27.89
N ALA A 30 -28.36 -6.61 -28.12
CA ALA A 30 -28.27 -5.18 -27.84
C ALA A 30 -28.02 -4.89 -26.35
N LEU A 31 -28.64 -5.66 -25.45
CA LEU A 31 -28.37 -5.59 -24.02
C LEU A 31 -26.94 -6.03 -23.67
N LEU A 32 -26.46 -7.13 -24.25
CA LEU A 32 -25.09 -7.60 -24.07
C LEU A 32 -24.05 -6.64 -24.64
N GLU A 33 -24.32 -6.04 -25.80
CA GLU A 33 -23.50 -4.99 -26.40
C GLU A 33 -23.49 -3.74 -25.52
N THR A 34 -24.63 -3.31 -24.98
CA THR A 34 -24.69 -2.19 -24.02
C THR A 34 -23.91 -2.49 -22.73
N ILE A 35 -23.96 -3.72 -22.22
CA ILE A 35 -23.18 -4.15 -21.05
C ILE A 35 -21.69 -4.21 -21.38
N GLN A 36 -21.33 -4.69 -22.56
CA GLN A 36 -19.95 -4.71 -23.05
C GLN A 36 -19.41 -3.31 -23.26
N ASP A 37 -20.17 -2.40 -23.87
CA ASP A 37 -19.83 -1.00 -24.06
C ASP A 37 -19.72 -0.26 -22.73
N ALA A 38 -20.62 -0.52 -21.77
CA ALA A 38 -20.50 -0.01 -20.41
C ALA A 38 -19.24 -0.54 -19.69
N ASN A 39 -18.84 -1.78 -19.96
CA ASN A 39 -17.60 -2.36 -19.43
C ASN A 39 -16.35 -1.87 -20.18
N GLN A 40 -16.44 -1.57 -21.49
CA GLN A 40 -15.37 -0.96 -22.28
C GLN A 40 -15.20 0.52 -21.93
N LEU A 41 -16.28 1.26 -21.63
CA LEU A 41 -16.22 2.61 -21.05
C LEU A 41 -15.58 2.59 -19.66
N LYS A 42 -15.80 1.54 -18.86
CA LYS A 42 -15.04 1.29 -17.62
C LYS A 42 -13.57 0.89 -17.88
N GLY A 43 -13.27 0.33 -19.05
CA GLY A 43 -11.93 -0.08 -19.48
C GLY A 43 -11.11 1.00 -20.18
N ALA A 44 -11.76 2.04 -20.75
CA ALA A 44 -11.10 3.04 -21.56
C ALA A 44 -10.51 4.22 -20.76
N THR A 45 -10.89 4.44 -19.49
CA THR A 45 -10.22 5.46 -18.65
C THR A 45 -10.37 5.19 -17.15
N ALA A 46 -9.93 4.02 -16.72
CA ALA A 46 -9.40 3.85 -15.38
C ALA A 46 -8.18 2.95 -15.50
N MET A 47 -6.98 3.53 -15.61
CA MET A 47 -5.74 2.85 -15.27
C MET A 47 -5.84 2.45 -13.79
N ARG A 48 -6.52 1.34 -13.50
CA ARG A 48 -6.53 0.76 -12.17
C ARG A 48 -5.10 0.29 -11.95
N ALA A 49 -4.43 0.93 -11.01
CA ALA A 49 -3.10 0.50 -10.62
C ALA A 49 -3.20 -0.94 -10.11
N ASN A 50 -2.34 -1.80 -10.64
CA ASN A 50 -2.28 -3.18 -10.21
C ASN A 50 -1.81 -3.24 -8.77
N ALA A 51 -2.29 -4.25 -8.03
CA ALA A 51 -1.83 -4.45 -6.67
C ALA A 51 -0.38 -4.92 -6.67
N MET A 52 0.45 -4.32 -5.81
CA MET A 52 1.82 -4.76 -5.56
C MET A 52 1.76 -6.13 -4.92
N SER A 53 2.42 -7.10 -5.55
CA SER A 53 2.56 -8.42 -4.97
C SER A 53 3.55 -8.40 -3.82
N PHE A 54 3.47 -9.39 -2.92
CA PHE A 54 4.49 -9.55 -1.88
C PHE A 54 5.90 -9.72 -2.47
N LYS A 55 6.01 -10.43 -3.61
CA LYS A 55 7.29 -10.63 -4.31
C LYS A 55 7.88 -9.31 -4.82
N ASP A 56 7.04 -8.43 -5.35
CA ASP A 56 7.49 -7.12 -5.85
C ASP A 56 7.86 -6.19 -4.68
N LEU A 57 7.14 -6.28 -3.56
CA LEU A 57 7.54 -5.64 -2.30
C LEU A 57 8.93 -6.13 -1.87
N GLU A 58 9.17 -7.45 -1.83
CA GLU A 58 10.49 -8.00 -1.46
C GLU A 58 11.62 -7.50 -2.36
N VAL A 59 11.39 -7.47 -3.68
CA VAL A 59 12.35 -6.95 -4.66
C VAL A 59 12.64 -5.47 -4.42
N MET A 60 11.61 -4.66 -4.19
CA MET A 60 11.74 -3.25 -3.86
C MET A 60 12.50 -3.06 -2.52
N MET A 61 12.11 -3.80 -1.49
CA MET A 61 12.73 -3.77 -0.15
C MET A 61 14.21 -4.11 -0.23
N LYS A 62 14.59 -5.08 -1.07
CA LYS A 62 15.97 -5.49 -1.28
C LYS A 62 16.78 -4.40 -2.00
N GLY A 63 16.17 -3.71 -2.97
CA GLY A 63 16.78 -2.53 -3.61
C GLY A 63 16.97 -1.35 -2.65
N THR A 64 16.12 -1.26 -1.61
CA THR A 64 16.24 -0.28 -0.52
C THR A 64 17.11 -0.77 0.64
N GLU A 65 17.82 -1.89 0.49
CA GLU A 65 18.67 -2.39 1.56
C GLU A 65 19.78 -1.38 1.87
N VAL A 66 19.66 -0.74 3.03
CA VAL A 66 20.73 0.09 3.57
C VAL A 66 21.41 -0.76 4.63
N GLN A 67 22.61 -1.24 4.34
CA GLN A 67 23.51 -1.70 5.38
C GLN A 67 24.08 -0.45 6.05
N LEU A 68 23.28 0.19 6.91
CA LEU A 68 23.82 1.16 7.84
C LEU A 68 24.61 0.37 8.88
N SER A 69 25.94 0.52 8.88
CA SER A 69 26.75 0.03 9.98
C SER A 69 26.37 0.78 11.27
N ASP A 70 26.68 0.22 12.45
CA ASP A 70 26.48 0.93 13.72
C ASP A 70 27.18 2.29 13.74
N SER A 71 28.29 2.43 13.01
CA SER A 71 28.97 3.71 12.77
C SER A 71 28.17 4.65 11.86
N ASP A 72 27.49 4.15 10.82
CA ASP A 72 26.65 4.99 9.96
C ASP A 72 25.40 5.47 10.69
N TRP A 73 24.83 4.61 11.54
CA TRP A 73 23.81 5.01 12.50
C TRP A 73 24.34 6.09 13.43
N THR A 74 25.49 5.86 14.07
CA THR A 74 26.06 6.81 15.02
C THR A 74 26.35 8.17 14.36
N SER A 75 26.91 8.19 13.15
CA SER A 75 27.14 9.42 12.36
C SER A 75 25.83 10.11 11.94
N ALA A 76 24.82 9.35 11.50
CA ALA A 76 23.50 9.90 11.16
C ALA A 76 22.75 10.46 12.40
N LEU A 77 22.99 9.87 13.58
CA LEU A 77 22.36 10.23 14.86
C LEU A 77 23.11 11.36 15.61
N GLN A 78 24.43 11.49 15.46
CA GLN A 78 25.25 12.45 16.21
C GLN A 78 25.49 13.77 15.50
N ASP A 79 25.71 13.74 14.18
CA ASP A 79 26.26 14.91 13.51
C ASP A 79 25.18 15.78 12.84
N GLY A 80 24.02 15.22 12.45
CA GLY A 80 23.02 15.93 11.63
C GLY A 80 23.54 16.37 10.24
N THR A 81 24.86 16.45 10.09
CA THR A 81 25.67 16.54 8.88
C THR A 81 25.98 15.13 8.42
N VAL A 82 25.07 14.56 7.62
CA VAL A 82 25.61 13.87 6.45
C VAL A 82 26.25 14.99 5.63
N HIS A 83 27.56 14.93 5.43
CA HIS A 83 28.34 15.96 4.71
C HIS A 83 27.83 16.23 3.28
N ASP A 84 26.87 15.42 2.82
CA ASP A 84 26.12 15.57 1.60
C ASP A 84 24.61 15.45 1.88
N GLY A 85 23.86 16.53 1.64
CA GLY A 85 22.41 16.57 1.84
C GLY A 85 21.66 15.54 0.99
N GLU A 86 22.22 15.16 -0.16
CA GLU A 86 21.64 14.17 -1.07
C GLU A 86 21.71 12.75 -0.47
N ALA A 87 22.85 12.36 0.09
CA ALA A 87 23.03 11.07 0.74
C ALA A 87 22.15 10.92 2.01
N ALA A 88 22.00 11.98 2.80
CA ALA A 88 21.07 12.04 3.93
C ALA A 88 19.63 11.80 3.46
N TYR A 89 19.20 12.57 2.47
CA TYR A 89 17.86 12.48 1.93
C TYR A 89 17.58 11.10 1.34
N SER A 90 18.51 10.54 0.56
CA SER A 90 18.38 9.19 0.00
C SER A 90 18.20 8.13 1.09
N THR A 91 18.98 8.20 2.17
CA THR A 91 18.87 7.28 3.31
C THR A 91 17.52 7.41 4.01
N MET A 92 17.05 8.65 4.23
CA MET A 92 15.74 8.91 4.81
C MET A 92 14.62 8.29 3.98
N VAL A 93 14.60 8.54 2.67
CA VAL A 93 13.55 8.04 1.79
C VAL A 93 13.58 6.52 1.70
N ARG A 94 14.76 5.88 1.68
CA ARG A 94 14.89 4.41 1.71
C ARG A 94 14.27 3.79 2.97
N LEU A 95 14.61 4.31 4.15
CA LEU A 95 14.02 3.82 5.40
C LEU A 95 12.51 4.12 5.47
N MET A 96 12.09 5.28 5.00
CA MET A 96 10.68 5.66 4.90
C MET A 96 9.91 4.66 4.05
N ILE A 97 10.37 4.33 2.84
CA ILE A 97 9.69 3.37 1.95
C ILE A 97 9.63 1.97 2.56
N ARG A 98 10.65 1.56 3.31
CA ARG A 98 10.64 0.27 4.03
C ARG A 98 9.59 0.24 5.13
N ALA A 99 9.57 1.27 5.97
CA ALA A 99 8.56 1.41 7.00
C ALA A 99 7.16 1.51 6.39
N PHE A 100 7.00 2.27 5.32
CA PHE A 100 5.73 2.50 4.65
C PHE A 100 5.18 1.23 3.99
N GLY A 101 6.02 0.52 3.22
CA GLY A 101 5.63 -0.68 2.51
C GLY A 101 5.26 -1.81 3.47
N SER A 102 6.11 -2.10 4.46
CA SER A 102 5.81 -3.11 5.49
C SER A 102 4.57 -2.76 6.31
N SER A 103 4.38 -1.48 6.69
CA SER A 103 3.18 -1.01 7.39
C SER A 103 1.92 -1.15 6.53
N SER A 104 1.98 -0.80 5.24
CA SER A 104 0.83 -0.90 4.34
C SER A 104 0.35 -2.35 4.20
N PHE A 105 1.29 -3.30 4.07
CA PHE A 105 0.97 -4.73 4.02
C PHE A 105 0.52 -5.30 5.36
N THR A 106 1.07 -4.82 6.48
CA THR A 106 0.75 -5.35 7.82
C THR A 106 -0.59 -4.84 8.35
N LEU A 107 -0.89 -3.56 8.13
CA LEU A 107 -2.11 -2.92 8.62
C LEU A 107 -3.29 -3.03 7.64
N TRP A 108 -3.04 -3.47 6.40
CA TRP A 108 -4.05 -3.61 5.35
C TRP A 108 -4.77 -2.29 5.03
N THR A 109 -4.10 -1.17 5.27
CA THR A 109 -4.63 0.17 5.08
C THR A 109 -4.40 0.70 3.67
N ARG A 110 -5.22 1.67 3.27
CA ARG A 110 -4.89 2.49 2.11
C ARG A 110 -3.73 3.42 2.44
N CYS A 111 -2.90 3.75 1.45
CA CYS A 111 -1.75 4.62 1.65
C CYS A 111 -2.10 5.98 2.27
N TYR A 112 -3.18 6.63 1.83
CA TYR A 112 -3.62 7.90 2.44
C TYR A 112 -4.06 7.76 3.90
N GLU A 113 -4.50 6.58 4.34
CA GLU A 113 -4.87 6.31 5.73
C GLU A 113 -3.61 6.14 6.56
N LEU A 114 -2.61 5.44 6.02
CA LEU A 114 -1.30 5.30 6.63
C LEU A 114 -0.58 6.64 6.78
N CYS A 115 -0.60 7.50 5.74
CA CYS A 115 -0.04 8.86 5.81
C CYS A 115 -0.68 9.73 6.90
N ARG A 116 -1.88 9.38 7.38
CA ARG A 116 -2.59 10.12 8.43
C ARG A 116 -2.32 9.61 9.84
N VAL A 117 -1.61 8.49 9.99
CA VAL A 117 -1.25 7.95 11.30
C VAL A 117 -0.32 8.93 12.01
N ARG A 118 -0.62 9.18 13.28
CA ARG A 118 0.16 10.06 14.16
C ARG A 118 0.86 9.26 15.23
N TYR A 119 1.85 9.87 15.85
CA TYR A 119 2.64 9.20 16.89
C TYR A 119 1.78 8.71 18.07
N LYS A 120 0.73 9.47 18.46
CA LYS A 120 -0.24 9.07 19.50
C LYS A 120 -1.04 7.80 19.19
N ASP A 121 -1.11 7.44 17.92
CA ASP A 121 -1.84 6.26 17.46
C ASP A 121 -1.01 4.98 17.72
N ILE A 122 0.25 5.12 18.12
CA ILE A 122 1.16 4.04 18.47
C ILE A 122 1.36 3.95 19.98
N GLU A 123 1.27 2.74 20.53
CA GLU A 123 1.55 2.45 21.93
C GLU A 123 2.74 1.50 22.04
N PHE A 124 3.85 2.01 22.58
CA PHE A 124 5.14 1.32 22.66
C PHE A 124 5.36 0.62 24.01
N GLY A 125 6.40 -0.23 24.08
CA GLY A 125 6.87 -0.83 25.34
C GLY A 125 6.01 -1.97 25.88
N LEU A 126 5.20 -2.58 25.02
CA LEU A 126 4.28 -3.64 25.40
C LEU A 126 4.94 -5.01 25.31
N HIS A 127 4.49 -5.94 26.15
CA HIS A 127 5.01 -7.30 26.22
C HIS A 127 3.85 -8.28 26.34
N THR A 128 3.99 -9.48 25.77
CA THR A 128 3.04 -10.57 26.03
C THR A 128 3.11 -10.99 27.50
N ALA A 129 2.10 -11.73 27.95
CA ALA A 129 2.14 -12.33 29.28
C ALA A 129 3.24 -13.39 29.39
N ALA A 130 3.53 -13.80 30.63
CA ALA A 130 4.38 -14.95 30.90
C ALA A 130 3.91 -16.20 30.13
N PRO A 131 4.82 -17.09 29.70
CA PRO A 131 6.26 -17.09 30.00
C PRO A 131 7.14 -16.31 29.01
N ASP A 132 6.61 -15.94 27.84
CA ASP A 132 7.45 -15.56 26.70
C ASP A 132 7.83 -14.07 26.66
N TYR A 133 7.07 -13.20 27.34
CA TYR A 133 7.32 -11.75 27.45
C TYR A 133 7.79 -11.10 26.14
N ILE A 134 7.15 -11.44 25.03
CA ILE A 134 7.57 -11.02 23.69
C ILE A 134 7.25 -9.53 23.52
N PRO A 135 8.24 -8.68 23.18
CA PRO A 135 8.03 -7.26 22.98
C PRO A 135 7.21 -6.98 21.71
N TYR A 136 6.36 -5.97 21.77
CA TYR A 136 5.56 -5.50 20.64
C TYR A 136 5.11 -4.04 20.85
N PHE A 137 4.55 -3.44 19.82
CA PHE A 137 3.80 -2.18 19.95
C PHE A 137 2.41 -2.33 19.32
N LYS A 138 1.49 -1.44 19.70
CA LYS A 138 0.16 -1.39 19.08
C LYS A 138 0.03 -0.21 18.14
N VAL A 139 -0.70 -0.40 17.05
CA VAL A 139 -1.13 0.70 16.18
C VAL A 139 -2.65 0.74 16.15
N ARG A 140 -3.22 1.90 16.43
CA ARG A 140 -4.66 2.15 16.38
C ARG A 140 -5.00 2.95 15.15
N LEU A 141 -5.94 2.45 14.35
CA LEU A 141 -6.43 3.18 13.18
C LEU A 141 -7.83 3.70 13.44
N THR A 142 -8.02 5.00 13.24
CA THR A 142 -9.33 5.64 13.36
C THR A 142 -9.88 5.96 11.97
N SER A 143 -10.83 5.14 11.49
CA SER A 143 -11.53 5.41 10.22
C SER A 143 -12.57 6.52 10.39
N LYS A 144 -12.54 7.53 9.52
CA LYS A 144 -13.60 8.57 9.45
C LYS A 144 -14.92 8.05 8.88
N LYS A 145 -14.95 6.86 8.27
CA LYS A 145 -16.14 6.28 7.61
C LYS A 145 -16.87 5.25 8.48
N GLY A 146 -16.91 5.48 9.80
CA GLY A 146 -17.82 4.79 10.71
C GLY A 146 -17.13 3.73 11.57
N MET A 147 -16.79 4.12 12.79
CA MET A 147 -16.83 3.30 14.02
C MET A 147 -15.97 2.03 14.15
N GLN A 148 -15.00 1.77 13.27
CA GLN A 148 -14.03 0.69 13.52
C GLN A 148 -12.70 1.27 14.00
N ASN A 149 -12.37 1.01 15.27
CA ASN A 149 -11.05 1.25 15.86
C ASN A 149 -10.26 -0.05 15.77
N ASP A 150 -9.66 -0.30 14.61
CA ASP A 150 -8.82 -1.48 14.45
C ASP A 150 -7.52 -1.26 15.23
N THR A 151 -7.20 -2.22 16.10
CA THR A 151 -5.97 -2.22 16.88
C THR A 151 -5.12 -3.40 16.43
N PHE A 152 -3.93 -3.10 15.93
CA PHE A 152 -2.98 -4.09 15.43
C PHE A 152 -1.87 -4.26 16.45
N HIS A 153 -1.52 -5.51 16.76
CA HIS A 153 -0.37 -5.83 17.61
C HIS A 153 0.79 -6.18 16.69
N ILE A 154 1.84 -5.37 16.72
CA ILE A 154 2.95 -5.46 15.77
C ILE A 154 4.14 -6.11 16.47
N TYR A 155 4.37 -7.37 16.12
CA TYR A 155 5.48 -8.18 16.58
C TYR A 155 6.61 -8.19 15.55
N GLN A 156 7.82 -8.50 15.99
CA GLN A 156 8.94 -8.74 15.08
C GLN A 156 8.69 -9.98 14.21
N GLN A 157 8.83 -9.85 12.89
CA GLN A 157 8.59 -10.92 11.91
C GLN A 157 9.89 -11.36 11.23
N LYS A 158 10.74 -12.10 11.95
CA LYS A 158 12.08 -12.49 11.47
C LYS A 158 12.08 -13.31 10.18
N ASP A 159 11.08 -14.18 10.01
CA ASP A 159 10.99 -15.07 8.85
C ASP A 159 10.46 -14.36 7.58
N ALA A 160 9.83 -13.20 7.75
CA ALA A 160 9.27 -12.39 6.68
C ALA A 160 9.82 -10.96 6.76
N TRP A 161 11.14 -10.83 6.61
CA TRP A 161 11.86 -9.57 6.81
C TRP A 161 11.29 -8.39 6.03
N ALA A 162 10.77 -8.59 4.80
CA ALA A 162 10.17 -7.52 4.00
C ALA A 162 8.83 -7.02 4.54
N LEU A 163 8.13 -7.86 5.33
CA LEU A 163 6.88 -7.51 6.03
C LEU A 163 7.11 -7.02 7.44
N ASP A 164 8.34 -7.14 7.98
CA ASP A 164 8.66 -6.85 9.38
C ASP A 164 8.52 -5.36 9.74
N MET A 165 7.25 -4.93 9.85
CA MET A 165 6.86 -3.57 10.20
C MET A 165 7.46 -3.16 11.53
N HIS A 166 7.61 -4.10 12.47
CA HIS A 166 8.19 -3.82 13.76
C HIS A 166 9.60 -3.21 13.61
N THR A 167 10.48 -3.92 12.89
CA THR A 167 11.86 -3.47 12.69
C THR A 167 11.93 -2.22 11.82
N HIS A 168 11.27 -2.22 10.65
CA HIS A 168 11.40 -1.09 9.73
C HIS A 168 10.78 0.20 10.28
N LEU A 169 9.64 0.13 10.95
CA LEU A 169 9.00 1.31 11.52
C LEU A 169 9.83 1.91 12.66
N LEU A 170 10.38 1.08 13.56
CA LEU A 170 11.21 1.59 14.66
C LEU A 170 12.49 2.25 14.15
N SER A 171 13.15 1.66 13.16
CA SER A 171 14.32 2.26 12.49
C SER A 171 13.99 3.60 11.83
N TRP A 172 12.84 3.67 11.15
CA TRP A 172 12.37 4.93 10.55
C TRP A 172 12.07 6.00 11.60
N LEU A 173 11.32 5.67 12.65
CA LEU A 173 10.98 6.61 13.73
C LEU A 173 12.22 7.13 14.47
N GLN A 174 13.24 6.27 14.65
CA GLN A 174 14.51 6.68 15.22
C GLN A 174 15.22 7.70 14.33
N LEU A 175 15.37 7.42 13.03
CA LEU A 175 15.97 8.39 12.11
C LEU A 175 15.16 9.69 12.06
N LEU A 176 13.83 9.60 12.03
CA LEU A 176 12.94 10.74 11.96
C LEU A 176 13.14 11.69 13.15
N GLN A 177 13.22 11.16 14.37
CA GLN A 177 13.48 11.95 15.58
C GLN A 177 14.86 12.62 15.55
N CYS A 178 15.87 11.93 15.02
CA CYS A 178 17.20 12.51 14.87
C CYS A 178 17.23 13.64 13.85
N ARG A 179 16.51 13.50 12.73
CA ARG A 179 16.38 14.58 11.74
C ARG A 179 15.56 15.76 12.25
N LEU A 180 14.62 15.52 13.15
CA LEU A 180 13.89 16.59 13.85
C LEU A 180 14.71 17.28 14.94
N GLY A 181 15.79 16.64 15.44
CA GLY A 181 16.54 17.11 16.60
C GLY A 181 15.74 17.07 17.91
N ARG A 182 14.61 16.36 17.92
CA ARG A 182 13.72 16.23 19.07
C ARG A 182 12.90 14.93 19.01
N PRO A 183 12.40 14.43 20.16
CA PRO A 183 11.40 13.37 20.17
C PRO A 183 10.14 13.74 19.39
N LEU A 184 9.44 12.73 18.85
CA LEU A 184 8.15 12.92 18.20
C LEU A 184 7.08 13.28 19.24
N GLU A 185 6.26 14.27 18.91
CA GLU A 185 5.10 14.66 19.71
C GLU A 185 3.88 13.85 19.29
N ALA A 186 2.90 13.74 20.20
CA ALA A 186 1.65 13.00 19.98
C ALA A 186 0.95 13.29 18.63
N GLU A 187 0.96 14.56 18.19
CA GLU A 187 0.28 14.98 16.96
C GLU A 187 1.19 15.00 15.72
N ASP A 188 2.46 14.64 15.85
CA ASP A 188 3.35 14.50 14.68
C ASP A 188 2.92 13.29 13.84
N TYR A 189 2.95 13.47 12.51
CA TYR A 189 2.74 12.36 11.58
C TYR A 189 3.94 11.43 11.58
N ILE A 190 3.70 10.12 11.55
CA ILE A 190 4.77 9.12 11.45
C ILE A 190 5.34 9.03 10.02
N PHE A 191 4.55 9.44 9.02
CA PHE A 191 4.99 9.64 7.64
C PHE A 191 4.73 11.11 7.23
N PRO A 192 5.57 12.04 7.71
CA PRO A 192 5.42 13.46 7.39
C PRO A 192 5.91 13.77 5.98
N SER A 193 5.50 14.92 5.45
CA SER A 193 6.06 15.45 4.21
C SER A 193 7.54 15.79 4.37
N LEU A 194 8.33 15.45 3.35
CA LEU A 194 9.75 15.68 3.24
C LEU A 194 9.99 16.71 2.13
N SER A 195 10.68 17.81 2.44
CA SER A 195 11.11 18.72 1.38
C SER A 195 12.21 18.09 0.52
N THR A 196 12.44 18.65 -0.66
CA THR A 196 13.53 18.25 -1.58
C THR A 196 14.92 18.34 -0.94
N ASN A 197 15.07 19.14 0.12
CA ASN A 197 16.33 19.30 0.87
C ASN A 197 16.39 18.39 2.11
N GLY A 198 15.46 17.44 2.25
CA GLY A 198 15.36 16.54 3.40
C GLY A 198 14.92 17.22 4.70
N VAL A 199 14.24 18.37 4.60
CA VAL A 199 13.62 19.02 5.77
C VAL A 199 12.31 18.31 6.08
N VAL A 200 12.21 17.81 7.31
CA VAL A 200 11.01 17.12 7.81
C VAL A 200 9.95 18.13 8.22
N GLN A 201 8.72 17.95 7.74
CA GLN A 201 7.56 18.76 8.16
C GLN A 201 6.63 17.93 9.06
N PRO A 202 6.91 17.80 10.37
CA PRO A 202 6.25 16.81 11.23
C PRO A 202 4.74 17.04 11.41
N LYS A 203 4.25 18.26 11.17
CA LYS A 203 2.83 18.63 11.27
C LYS A 203 2.07 18.53 9.94
N THR A 204 2.74 18.11 8.87
CA THR A 204 2.17 17.96 7.53
C THR A 204 2.27 16.49 7.13
N ALA A 205 1.14 15.85 6.85
CA ALA A 205 1.15 14.48 6.33
C ALA A 205 1.77 14.46 4.92
N MET A 206 2.49 13.39 4.59
CA MET A 206 2.90 13.11 3.22
C MET A 206 1.67 13.02 2.32
N ASN A 207 1.70 13.70 1.17
CA ASN A 207 0.61 13.69 0.21
C ASN A 207 0.76 12.54 -0.81
N ASP A 208 -0.31 12.28 -1.56
CA ASP A 208 -0.37 11.15 -2.50
C ASP A 208 0.64 11.30 -3.66
N GLU A 209 0.95 12.53 -4.09
CA GLU A 209 1.90 12.82 -5.18
C GLU A 209 3.35 12.54 -4.74
N GLU A 210 3.73 13.06 -3.58
CA GLU A 210 5.05 12.82 -2.95
C GLU A 210 5.29 11.31 -2.75
N LEU A 211 4.29 10.61 -2.21
CA LEU A 211 4.37 9.16 -2.04
C LEU A 211 4.47 8.43 -3.39
N GLN A 212 3.70 8.86 -4.39
CA GLN A 212 3.71 8.27 -5.73
C GLN A 212 5.08 8.40 -6.39
N ASP A 213 5.74 9.55 -6.23
CA ASP A 213 7.07 9.80 -6.77
C ASP A 213 8.10 8.84 -6.16
N HIS A 214 8.05 8.65 -4.83
CA HIS A 214 8.91 7.69 -4.16
C HIS A 214 8.64 6.25 -4.63
N ILE A 215 7.38 5.81 -4.67
CA ILE A 215 7.01 4.47 -5.15
C ILE A 215 7.55 4.24 -6.57
N SER A 216 7.34 5.23 -7.46
CA SER A 216 7.76 5.14 -8.86
C SER A 216 9.29 5.06 -8.98
N HIS A 217 10.01 5.86 -8.20
CA HIS A 217 11.47 5.86 -8.16
C HIS A 217 12.03 4.50 -7.74
N PHE A 218 11.57 3.94 -6.62
CA PHE A 218 12.10 2.66 -6.14
C PHE A 218 11.63 1.47 -6.95
N SER A 219 10.42 1.51 -7.51
CA SER A 219 9.94 0.46 -8.44
C SER A 219 10.82 0.41 -9.69
N ALA A 220 11.11 1.58 -10.28
CA ALA A 220 12.01 1.68 -11.44
C ALA A 220 13.45 1.23 -11.10
N ALA A 221 13.98 1.68 -9.95
CA ALA A 221 15.32 1.29 -9.50
C ALA A 221 15.45 -0.21 -9.23
N ALA A 222 14.36 -0.86 -8.79
CA ALA A 222 14.31 -2.30 -8.55
C ALA A 222 14.01 -3.11 -9.84
N GLY A 223 13.85 -2.46 -10.99
CA GLY A 223 13.57 -3.12 -12.27
C GLY A 223 12.15 -3.68 -12.37
N ILE A 224 11.21 -3.19 -11.56
CA ILE A 224 9.82 -3.63 -11.61
C ILE A 224 9.14 -2.94 -12.81
N ALA A 225 8.73 -3.75 -13.79
CA ALA A 225 8.12 -3.26 -15.03
C ALA A 225 6.69 -2.72 -14.83
N GLU A 226 6.05 -3.11 -13.73
CA GLU A 226 4.68 -2.73 -13.42
C GLU A 226 4.60 -1.32 -12.83
N ARG A 227 3.63 -0.53 -13.29
CA ARG A 227 3.38 0.80 -12.72
C ARG A 227 2.49 0.67 -11.49
N TYR A 228 3.11 0.73 -10.32
CA TYR A 228 2.40 0.85 -9.06
C TYR A 228 1.96 2.28 -8.78
N THR A 229 0.90 2.39 -8.01
CA THR A 229 0.48 3.65 -7.42
C THR A 229 0.39 3.57 -5.90
N ALA A 230 0.14 4.71 -5.24
CA ALA A 230 -0.28 4.74 -3.85
C ALA A 230 -1.55 3.90 -3.58
N HIS A 231 -2.26 3.41 -4.60
CA HIS A 231 -3.37 2.46 -4.43
C HIS A 231 -2.95 0.99 -4.56
N SER A 232 -1.71 0.71 -4.94
CA SER A 232 -1.21 -0.63 -5.25
C SER A 232 -0.86 -1.47 -4.04
N PHE A 233 -0.61 -0.91 -2.85
CA PHE A 233 -0.34 -1.73 -1.66
C PHE A 233 -1.55 -2.57 -1.17
N ARG A 234 -2.70 -2.54 -1.88
CA ARG A 234 -3.87 -3.38 -1.62
C ARG A 234 -3.93 -4.59 -2.55
N SER A 235 -3.44 -5.76 -2.11
CA SER A 235 -4.18 -7.05 -2.17
C SER A 235 -3.27 -8.23 -1.83
N GLY A 236 -3.12 -8.51 -0.53
CA GLY A 236 -2.64 -9.82 -0.06
C GLY A 236 -3.76 -10.86 0.13
N GLY A 237 -5.00 -10.57 -0.27
CA GLY A 237 -6.12 -11.47 0.00
C GLY A 237 -7.42 -11.06 -0.66
N GLU A 238 -7.55 -11.25 -1.96
CA GLU A 238 -8.86 -11.44 -2.61
C GLU A 238 -8.75 -12.10 -4.01
N THR A 239 -7.81 -13.03 -4.20
CA THR A 239 -7.81 -13.97 -5.36
C THR A 239 -7.08 -15.30 -5.10
N ALA A 240 -6.66 -15.60 -3.88
CA ALA A 240 -6.28 -16.96 -3.51
C ALA A 240 -7.51 -17.65 -2.92
N GLY A 241 -8.25 -18.36 -3.77
CA GLY A 241 -9.26 -19.30 -3.31
C GLY A 241 -8.61 -20.33 -2.39
N PHE A 242 -9.03 -20.33 -1.13
CA PHE A 242 -9.08 -21.51 -0.29
C PHE A 242 -10.51 -22.05 -0.34
#